data_AF-A0A7G2SFI9-F1
#
_entry.id   AF-A0A7G2SFI9-F1
#
_cell.length_a   1.000
_cell.length_b   1.000
_cell.length_c   1.000
_cell.angle_alpha   90.00
_cell.angle_beta   90.00
_cell.angle_gamma   90.00
#
_symmetry.space_group_name_H-M   'P 1'
#
loop_
_entity.id
_entity.type
_entity.pdbx_description
1 polymer ?
#
loop_
_entity_poly.entity_id
_entity_poly.type
_entity_poly.pdbx_seq_one_letter_code
_entity_poly.pdbx_strand_id
1 'polypeptide(L)'
;MYLLNLDRKGDIFKDDDGVTGVPEFLTLIKKEKFGPSALKWVALVYDYESPYRHYNEEERKKAVSKDLYDTFKWAGEKDPTLIAASNRYRELQFDPLDEQLLAFNKKIEEFTQFMSDLRVTEDTAESLQKLMIGIEKILKTRQSLLDAIERRGERQKIAGDKDLSFLERRKEIQEV
;
A
#
# COMPACT_ATOMS: atom_id res chain seq x y z
N MET A 1 6.95 7.42 2.57
CA MET A 1 5.79 7.47 1.66
C MET A 1 6.34 7.50 0.25
N TYR A 2 5.94 6.50 -0.53
CA TYR A 2 6.35 6.16 -1.88
C TYR A 2 6.06 7.28 -2.89
N LEU A 3 4.84 7.84 -2.90
CA LEU A 3 4.45 8.84 -3.91
C LEU A 3 4.39 10.28 -3.40
N LEU A 4 4.18 10.49 -2.10
CA LEU A 4 3.90 11.82 -1.55
C LEU A 4 4.90 12.20 -0.46
N ASN A 5 5.44 13.41 -0.55
CA ASN A 5 6.19 14.00 0.55
C ASN A 5 5.23 14.64 1.56
N LEU A 6 5.37 14.27 2.83
CA LEU A 6 4.78 15.01 3.92
C LEU A 6 5.74 16.08 4.42
N ASP A 7 5.21 17.24 4.75
CA ASP A 7 5.95 18.27 5.48
C ASP A 7 6.18 17.87 6.95
N ARG A 8 6.88 18.72 7.71
CA ARG A 8 7.17 18.47 9.13
C ARG A 8 5.92 18.42 10.02
N LYS A 9 4.77 18.91 9.54
CA LYS A 9 3.48 18.86 10.22
C LYS A 9 2.65 17.65 9.76
N GLY A 10 3.17 16.87 8.83
CA GLY A 10 2.51 15.70 8.26
C GLY A 10 1.55 16.04 7.13
N ASP A 11 1.53 17.26 6.60
CA ASP A 11 0.66 17.66 5.51
C ASP A 11 1.32 17.42 4.15
N ILE A 12 0.50 17.16 3.11
CA ILE A 12 1.02 16.96 1.76
C ILE A 12 1.64 18.28 1.28
N PHE A 13 2.87 18.22 0.76
CA PHE A 13 3.55 19.36 0.18
C PHE A 13 2.68 19.95 -0.96
N LYS A 14 2.15 21.16 -0.74
CA LYS A 14 1.16 21.80 -1.63
C LYS A 14 1.72 22.21 -3.01
N ASP A 15 3.04 22.37 -3.10
CA ASP A 15 3.74 22.82 -4.31
C ASP A 15 4.48 21.66 -5.02
N ASP A 16 4.15 20.41 -4.72
CA ASP A 16 4.71 19.26 -5.42
C ASP A 16 3.92 19.02 -6.72
N ASP A 17 4.46 19.47 -7.85
CA ASP A 17 3.85 19.42 -9.19
C ASP A 17 3.34 18.02 -9.56
N GLY A 18 3.95 16.96 -9.00
CA GLY A 18 3.56 15.57 -9.19
C GLY A 18 2.15 15.24 -8.69
N VAL A 19 1.66 15.92 -7.64
CA VAL A 19 0.33 15.68 -7.07
C VAL A 19 -0.77 16.25 -7.97
N THR A 20 -0.56 17.47 -8.46
CA THR A 20 -1.51 18.14 -9.36
C THR A 20 -1.47 17.61 -10.78
N GLY A 21 -0.37 16.93 -11.17
CA GLY A 21 -0.25 16.23 -12.45
C GLY A 21 -1.12 14.98 -12.57
N VAL A 22 -1.67 14.46 -11.47
CA VAL A 22 -2.57 13.30 -11.47
C VAL A 22 -4.03 13.78 -11.37
N PRO A 23 -4.85 13.61 -12.43
CA PRO A 23 -6.21 14.15 -12.47
C PRO A 23 -7.11 13.68 -11.32
N GLU A 24 -6.97 12.42 -10.89
CA GLU A 24 -7.75 11.82 -9.80
C GLU A 24 -7.43 12.48 -8.46
N PHE A 25 -6.15 12.79 -8.21
CA PHE A 25 -5.72 13.48 -6.99
C PHE A 25 -6.21 14.93 -6.99
N LEU A 26 -6.08 15.63 -8.11
CA LEU A 26 -6.57 17.00 -8.25
C LEU A 26 -8.10 17.07 -8.06
N THR A 27 -8.83 16.12 -8.63
CA THR A 27 -10.29 16.02 -8.48
C THR A 27 -10.68 15.78 -7.02
N LEU A 28 -9.97 14.88 -6.33
CA LEU A 28 -10.19 14.63 -4.91
C LEU A 28 -9.93 15.88 -4.05
N ILE A 29 -8.83 16.57 -4.29
CA ILE A 29 -8.46 17.77 -3.54
C ILE A 29 -9.47 18.90 -3.75
N LYS A 30 -9.98 19.07 -4.99
CA LYS A 30 -10.95 20.13 -5.33
C LYS A 30 -12.38 19.81 -4.88
N LYS A 31 -12.68 18.55 -4.51
CA LYS A 31 -14.01 18.15 -4.09
C LYS A 31 -14.35 18.73 -2.72
N GLU A 32 -15.56 19.29 -2.61
CA GLU A 32 -16.08 19.83 -1.37
C GLU A 32 -16.01 18.77 -0.24
N LYS A 33 -15.54 19.16 0.95
CA LYS A 33 -15.39 18.33 2.15
C LYS A 33 -14.25 17.28 2.14
N PHE A 34 -13.50 17.12 1.04
CA PHE A 34 -12.35 16.22 0.98
C PHE A 34 -11.04 16.97 1.21
N GLY A 35 -10.66 17.83 0.26
CA GLY A 35 -9.42 18.62 0.34
C GLY A 35 -8.14 17.77 0.41
N PRO A 36 -7.01 18.40 0.79
CA PRO A 36 -5.73 17.70 0.94
C PRO A 36 -5.74 16.57 1.97
N SER A 37 -6.57 16.69 3.02
CA SER A 37 -6.69 15.65 4.07
C SER A 37 -7.16 14.31 3.52
N ALA A 38 -8.02 14.32 2.49
CA ALA A 38 -8.45 13.10 1.84
C ALA A 38 -7.34 12.40 1.06
N LEU A 39 -6.50 13.17 0.38
CA LEU A 39 -5.34 12.59 -0.30
C LEU A 39 -4.32 12.06 0.72
N LYS A 40 -4.18 12.74 1.87
CA LYS A 40 -3.36 12.25 2.99
C LYS A 40 -3.91 10.93 3.54
N TRP A 41 -5.23 10.79 3.64
CA TRP A 41 -5.89 9.54 4.00
C TRP A 41 -5.53 8.42 3.02
N VAL A 42 -5.62 8.67 1.70
CA VAL A 42 -5.25 7.71 0.66
C VAL A 42 -3.81 7.23 0.85
N ALA A 43 -2.89 8.17 1.05
CA ALA A 43 -1.48 7.89 1.22
C ALA A 43 -1.21 7.07 2.49
N LEU A 44 -1.76 7.47 3.64
CA LEU A 44 -1.55 6.74 4.90
C LEU A 44 -2.18 5.34 4.89
N VAL A 45 -3.25 5.11 4.13
CA VAL A 45 -3.86 3.77 4.02
C VAL A 45 -3.06 2.87 3.07
N TYR A 46 -2.71 3.39 1.89
CA TYR A 46 -2.25 2.56 0.77
C TYR A 46 -0.74 2.55 0.54
N ASP A 47 0.00 3.51 1.06
CA ASP A 47 1.44 3.61 0.85
C ASP A 47 2.20 2.44 1.49
N TYR A 48 3.09 1.80 0.72
CA TYR A 48 3.90 0.67 1.21
C TYR A 48 4.78 1.04 2.42
N GLU A 49 5.23 2.30 2.50
CA GLU A 49 6.04 2.82 3.60
C GLU A 49 5.22 3.54 4.66
N SER A 50 3.89 3.45 4.60
CA SER A 50 3.01 4.06 5.59
C SER A 50 3.45 3.69 7.03
N PRO A 51 3.35 4.62 7.99
CA PRO A 51 3.55 4.29 9.41
C PRO A 51 2.50 3.30 9.94
N TYR A 52 1.39 3.08 9.21
CA TYR A 52 0.36 2.11 9.54
C TYR A 52 0.57 0.76 8.84
N ARG A 53 1.71 0.54 8.17
CA ARG A 53 1.95 -0.67 7.36
C ARG A 53 1.90 -1.99 8.13
N HIS A 54 1.99 -1.96 9.46
CA HIS A 54 1.87 -3.13 10.33
C HIS A 54 0.43 -3.64 10.48
N TYR A 55 -0.57 -2.81 10.22
CA TYR A 55 -1.98 -3.21 10.20
C TYR A 55 -2.38 -3.83 8.85
N ASN A 56 -3.42 -4.67 8.84
CA ASN A 56 -4.07 -5.06 7.58
C ASN A 56 -4.88 -3.87 6.99
N GLU A 57 -5.33 -3.97 5.73
CA GLU A 57 -5.97 -2.83 5.06
C GLU A 57 -7.21 -2.31 5.81
N GLU A 58 -8.07 -3.21 6.32
CA GLU A 58 -9.27 -2.80 7.06
C GLU A 58 -8.95 -2.08 8.38
N GLU A 59 -7.95 -2.56 9.10
CA GLU A 59 -7.46 -1.93 10.33
C GLU A 59 -6.77 -0.59 10.05
N ARG A 60 -5.99 -0.49 8.96
CA ARG A 60 -5.40 0.78 8.50
C ARG A 60 -6.48 1.80 8.23
N LYS A 61 -7.52 1.44 7.49
CA LYS A 61 -8.65 2.33 7.19
C LYS A 61 -9.29 2.86 8.46
N LYS A 62 -9.51 1.99 9.47
CA LYS A 62 -10.06 2.39 10.77
C LYS A 62 -9.13 3.34 11.53
N ALA A 63 -7.84 3.00 11.63
CA ALA A 63 -6.84 3.79 12.35
C ALA A 63 -6.63 5.17 11.72
N VAL A 64 -6.39 5.21 10.40
CA VAL A 64 -6.18 6.47 9.67
C VAL A 64 -7.43 7.34 9.67
N SER A 65 -8.63 6.75 9.55
CA SER A 65 -9.88 7.51 9.65
C SER A 65 -10.06 8.11 11.05
N LYS A 66 -9.66 7.38 12.10
CA LYS A 66 -9.71 7.88 13.47
C LYS A 66 -8.75 9.05 13.65
N ASP A 67 -7.54 8.95 13.12
CA ASP A 67 -6.52 9.98 13.31
C ASP A 67 -6.77 11.25 12.49
N LEU A 68 -7.37 11.13 11.29
CA LEU A 68 -7.63 12.28 10.41
C LEU A 68 -9.02 12.90 10.56
N TYR A 69 -10.03 12.11 10.92
CA TYR A 69 -11.44 12.52 10.91
C TYR A 69 -12.17 12.22 12.22
N ASP A 70 -11.45 11.79 13.26
CA ASP A 70 -11.98 11.44 14.59
C ASP A 70 -13.04 10.32 14.59
N THR A 71 -13.10 9.49 13.53
CA THR A 71 -14.08 8.41 13.37
C THR A 71 -13.47 7.14 12.81
N PHE A 72 -13.90 5.98 13.33
CA PHE A 72 -13.49 4.67 12.79
C PHE A 72 -14.21 4.30 11.48
N LYS A 73 -15.29 5.00 11.14
CA LYS A 73 -16.12 4.72 9.96
C LYS A 73 -16.36 6.02 9.19
N TRP A 74 -15.33 6.48 8.50
CA TRP A 74 -15.44 7.69 7.69
C TRP A 74 -16.23 7.40 6.41
N ALA A 75 -17.34 8.14 6.20
CA ALA A 75 -18.21 7.92 5.05
C ALA A 75 -17.53 8.20 3.70
N GLY A 76 -16.47 9.01 3.71
CA GLY A 76 -15.67 9.31 2.52
C GLY A 76 -15.03 8.08 1.87
N GLU A 77 -14.81 6.99 2.62
CA GLU A 77 -14.24 5.74 2.09
C GLU A 77 -15.06 5.18 0.91
N LYS A 78 -16.37 5.38 0.93
CA LYS A 78 -17.29 4.88 -0.11
C LYS A 78 -17.45 5.84 -1.29
N ASP A 79 -16.81 6.99 -1.24
CA ASP A 79 -16.98 8.02 -2.25
C ASP A 79 -16.22 7.64 -3.55
N PRO A 80 -16.86 7.72 -4.72
CA PRO A 80 -16.24 7.33 -5.98
C PRO A 80 -14.96 8.10 -6.31
N THR A 81 -14.84 9.37 -5.90
CA THR A 81 -13.66 10.20 -6.14
C THR A 81 -12.48 9.74 -5.28
N LEU A 82 -12.75 9.36 -4.02
CA LEU A 82 -11.72 8.78 -3.16
C LEU A 82 -11.27 7.40 -3.67
N ILE A 83 -12.22 6.57 -4.11
CA ILE A 83 -11.90 5.24 -4.68
C ILE A 83 -11.04 5.39 -5.93
N ALA A 84 -11.38 6.31 -6.82
CA ALA A 84 -10.60 6.59 -8.03
C ALA A 84 -9.17 7.04 -7.70
N ALA A 85 -9.02 7.98 -6.77
CA ALA A 85 -7.71 8.41 -6.30
C ALA A 85 -6.93 7.27 -5.61
N SER A 86 -7.61 6.43 -4.83
CA SER A 86 -6.99 5.28 -4.16
C SER A 86 -6.45 4.26 -5.15
N ASN A 87 -7.24 3.93 -6.18
CA ASN A 87 -6.82 3.02 -7.24
C ASN A 87 -5.64 3.61 -8.01
N ARG A 88 -5.73 4.89 -8.38
CA ARG A 88 -4.64 5.57 -9.09
C ARG A 88 -3.36 5.62 -8.27
N TYR A 89 -3.48 5.84 -6.97
CA TYR A 89 -2.34 5.80 -6.05
C TYR A 89 -1.66 4.43 -6.05
N ARG A 90 -2.45 3.35 -5.96
CA ARG A 90 -1.93 1.97 -6.01
C ARG A 90 -1.25 1.66 -7.35
N GLU A 91 -1.83 2.12 -8.46
CA GLU A 91 -1.23 1.96 -9.79
C GLU A 91 0.11 2.68 -9.91
N LEU A 92 0.19 3.93 -9.45
CA LEU A 92 1.40 4.75 -9.55
C LEU A 92 2.51 4.25 -8.63
N GLN A 93 2.16 3.71 -7.46
CA GLN A 93 3.16 3.15 -6.55
C GLN A 93 3.58 1.73 -6.88
N PHE A 94 2.89 1.08 -7.83
CA PHE A 94 3.05 -0.35 -8.11
C PHE A 94 4.51 -0.72 -8.23
N ASP A 95 4.92 -1.63 -7.36
CA ASP A 95 6.25 -2.24 -7.39
C ASP A 95 6.10 -3.76 -7.32
N PRO A 96 6.67 -4.52 -8.28
CA PRO A 96 6.50 -5.97 -8.31
C PRO A 96 6.93 -6.68 -7.03
N LEU A 97 7.99 -6.21 -6.35
CA LEU A 97 8.47 -6.85 -5.12
C LEU A 97 7.55 -6.55 -3.94
N ASP A 98 7.06 -5.31 -3.84
CA ASP A 98 6.10 -4.93 -2.79
C ASP A 98 4.74 -5.61 -2.97
N GLU A 99 4.24 -5.71 -4.20
CA GLU A 99 3.01 -6.46 -4.49
C GLU A 99 3.16 -7.94 -4.18
N GLN A 100 4.33 -8.51 -4.49
CA GLN A 100 4.62 -9.87 -4.09
C GLN A 100 4.63 -10.00 -2.57
N LEU A 101 5.31 -9.10 -1.84
CA LEU A 101 5.31 -9.09 -0.38
C LEU A 101 3.90 -8.99 0.21
N LEU A 102 3.03 -8.15 -0.34
CA LEU A 102 1.62 -8.04 0.06
C LEU A 102 0.85 -9.35 -0.16
N ALA A 103 1.02 -9.99 -1.33
CA ALA A 103 0.41 -11.28 -1.62
C ALA A 103 0.87 -12.36 -0.63
N PHE A 104 2.16 -12.37 -0.27
CA PHE A 104 2.70 -13.27 0.76
C PHE A 104 2.09 -13.00 2.13
N ASN A 105 1.97 -11.74 2.55
CA ASN A 105 1.36 -11.38 3.84
C ASN A 105 -0.11 -11.82 3.91
N LYS A 106 -0.89 -11.58 2.86
CA LYS A 106 -2.29 -12.05 2.78
C LYS A 106 -2.38 -13.56 2.91
N LYS A 107 -1.47 -14.29 2.26
CA LYS A 107 -1.45 -15.75 2.33
C LYS A 107 -1.09 -16.26 3.73
N ILE A 108 -0.17 -15.58 4.42
CA ILE A 108 0.18 -15.89 5.82
C ILE A 108 -1.02 -15.65 6.74
N GLU A 109 -1.79 -14.59 6.53
CA GLU A 109 -3.01 -14.31 7.29
C GLU A 109 -4.06 -15.42 7.10
N GLU A 110 -4.32 -15.86 5.87
CA GLU A 110 -5.21 -17.00 5.57
C GLU A 110 -4.74 -18.28 6.31
N PHE A 111 -3.44 -18.58 6.28
CA PHE A 111 -2.90 -19.73 7.00
C PHE A 111 -2.99 -19.59 8.51
N THR A 112 -2.79 -18.38 9.05
CA THR A 112 -2.91 -18.10 10.48
C THR A 112 -4.33 -18.33 10.96
N GLN A 113 -5.32 -17.84 10.21
CA GLN A 113 -6.73 -18.07 10.49
C GLN A 113 -7.06 -19.57 10.42
N PHE A 114 -6.63 -20.24 9.35
CA PHE A 114 -6.86 -21.68 9.20
C PHE A 114 -6.28 -22.50 10.36
N MET A 115 -5.05 -22.20 10.79
CA MET A 115 -4.42 -22.88 11.93
C MET A 115 -5.14 -22.59 13.25
N SER A 116 -5.62 -21.37 13.45
CA SER A 116 -6.38 -21.00 14.64
C SER A 116 -7.69 -21.78 14.74
N ASP A 117 -8.33 -22.08 13.61
CA ASP A 117 -9.62 -22.78 13.56
C ASP A 117 -9.46 -24.32 13.58
N LEU A 118 -8.28 -24.83 13.21
CA LEU A 118 -8.03 -26.26 13.12
C LEU A 118 -7.84 -26.90 14.51
N ARG A 119 -8.73 -27.83 14.87
CA ARG A 119 -8.56 -28.67 16.06
C ARG A 119 -7.52 -29.75 15.82
N VAL A 120 -6.54 -29.83 16.72
CA VAL A 120 -5.53 -30.89 16.70
C VAL A 120 -6.11 -32.20 17.24
N THR A 121 -6.15 -33.21 16.38
CA THR A 121 -6.53 -34.60 16.70
C THR A 121 -5.50 -35.54 16.07
N GLU A 122 -5.54 -36.82 16.42
CA GLU A 122 -4.65 -37.83 15.84
C GLU A 122 -4.76 -37.88 14.30
N ASP A 123 -5.97 -37.72 13.76
CA ASP A 123 -6.24 -37.69 12.32
C ASP A 123 -5.75 -36.41 11.61
N THR A 124 -5.67 -35.28 12.32
CA THR A 124 -5.29 -33.98 11.72
C THR A 124 -3.83 -33.61 11.95
N ALA A 125 -3.13 -34.27 12.88
CA ALA A 125 -1.77 -33.95 13.29
C ALA A 125 -0.76 -34.00 12.13
N GLU A 126 -0.81 -35.04 11.29
CA GLU A 126 0.11 -35.17 10.15
C GLU A 126 -0.12 -34.06 9.10
N SER A 127 -1.39 -33.76 8.82
CA SER A 127 -1.77 -32.70 7.88
C SER A 127 -1.36 -31.31 8.39
N LEU A 128 -1.53 -31.07 9.69
CA LEU A 128 -1.09 -29.84 10.34
C LEU A 128 0.44 -29.69 10.27
N GLN A 129 1.20 -30.76 10.51
CA GLN A 129 2.66 -30.71 10.38
C GLN A 129 3.11 -30.33 8.96
N LYS A 130 2.47 -30.91 7.93
CA LYS A 130 2.74 -30.55 6.52
C LYS A 130 2.41 -29.08 6.23
N LEU A 131 1.30 -28.57 6.77
CA LEU A 131 0.93 -27.16 6.65
C LEU A 131 1.95 -26.24 7.32
N MET A 132 2.39 -26.56 8.53
CA MET A 132 3.41 -25.78 9.25
C MET A 132 4.73 -25.69 8.48
N ILE A 133 5.19 -26.80 7.87
CA ILE A 133 6.39 -26.79 7.01
C ILE A 133 6.18 -25.89 5.78
N GLY A 134 4.99 -25.92 5.19
CA GLY A 134 4.62 -25.03 4.09
C GLY A 134 4.69 -23.55 4.49
N ILE A 135 4.13 -23.21 5.64
CA ILE A 135 4.15 -21.85 6.21
C ILE A 135 5.58 -21.40 6.49
N GLU A 136 6.43 -22.26 7.05
CA GLU A 136 7.85 -21.93 7.27
C GLU A 136 8.56 -21.53 5.97
N LYS A 137 8.31 -22.25 4.86
CA LYS A 137 8.87 -21.90 3.54
C LYS A 137 8.35 -20.54 3.06
N ILE A 138 7.07 -20.27 3.23
CA ILE A 138 6.45 -18.98 2.87
C ILE A 138 7.08 -17.83 3.68
N LEU A 139 7.28 -18.04 4.99
CA LEU A 139 7.93 -17.06 5.87
C LEU A 139 9.40 -16.79 5.47
N LYS A 140 10.15 -17.83 5.09
CA LYS A 140 11.52 -17.67 4.57
C LYS A 140 11.54 -16.87 3.27
N THR A 141 10.66 -17.18 2.32
CA THR A 141 10.56 -16.43 1.06
C THR A 141 10.17 -14.97 1.30
N ARG A 142 9.23 -14.72 2.24
CA ARG A 142 8.88 -13.36 2.68
C ARG A 142 10.10 -12.60 3.21
N GLN A 143 10.94 -13.24 4.03
CA GLN A 143 12.14 -12.60 4.54
C GLN A 143 13.12 -12.25 3.41
N SER A 144 13.35 -13.16 2.46
CA SER A 144 14.19 -12.88 1.30
C SER A 144 13.67 -11.71 0.46
N LEU A 145 12.35 -11.56 0.33
CA LEU A 145 11.72 -10.42 -0.35
C LEU A 145 11.96 -9.12 0.41
N LEU A 146 11.81 -9.12 1.74
CA LEU A 146 12.13 -7.96 2.58
C LEU A 146 13.59 -7.54 2.42
N ASP A 147 14.52 -8.49 2.50
CA ASP A 147 15.95 -8.23 2.34
C ASP A 147 16.25 -7.65 0.94
N ALA A 148 15.58 -8.14 -0.11
CA ALA A 148 15.73 -7.62 -1.47
C ALA A 148 15.20 -6.19 -1.60
N ILE A 149 14.07 -5.90 -0.96
CA ILE A 149 13.48 -4.55 -0.92
C ILE A 149 14.40 -3.58 -0.16
N GLU A 150 14.97 -3.99 0.98
CA GLU A 150 15.91 -3.17 1.75
C GLU A 150 17.20 -2.91 0.98
N ARG A 151 17.75 -3.92 0.31
CA ARG A 151 18.97 -3.79 -0.52
C ARG A 151 18.79 -2.89 -1.74
N ARG A 152 17.56 -2.73 -2.25
CA ARG A 152 17.26 -1.82 -3.36
C ARG A 152 17.55 -0.36 -3.01
N GLY A 153 17.55 0.02 -1.74
CA GLY A 153 17.82 1.39 -1.30
C GLY A 153 16.65 2.35 -1.54
N GLU A 154 16.93 3.66 -1.57
CA GLU A 154 15.92 4.71 -1.72
C GLU A 154 15.20 4.64 -3.08
N ARG A 155 13.87 4.64 -3.04
CA ARG A 155 13.00 4.55 -4.22
C ARG A 155 12.86 5.93 -4.86
N GLN A 156 12.91 6.01 -6.19
CA GLN A 156 12.67 7.27 -6.91
C GLN A 156 11.22 7.73 -6.68
N LYS A 157 11.06 8.85 -5.97
CA LYS A 157 9.77 9.52 -5.79
C LYS A 157 9.34 10.18 -7.10
N ILE A 158 8.05 10.46 -7.26
CA ILE A 158 7.57 11.39 -8.28
C ILE A 158 8.11 12.78 -7.90
N ALA A 159 9.35 13.08 -8.27
CA ALA A 159 9.82 14.44 -8.36
C ALA A 159 9.19 15.02 -9.62
N GLY A 160 8.58 16.20 -9.52
CA GLY A 160 8.04 16.97 -10.64
C GLY A 160 9.11 17.49 -11.61
N ASP A 161 10.12 16.67 -11.91
CA ASP A 161 11.01 16.95 -13.01
C ASP A 161 10.35 16.47 -14.30
N LYS A 162 10.31 17.34 -15.30
CA LYS A 162 9.75 17.11 -16.63
C LYS A 162 10.55 16.09 -17.45
N ASP A 163 11.13 15.09 -16.82
CA ASP A 163 11.90 14.05 -17.47
C ASP A 163 11.10 12.75 -17.50
N LEU A 164 10.60 12.48 -18.71
CA LEU A 164 9.98 11.27 -19.23
C LEU A 164 9.55 10.26 -18.15
N SER A 165 8.23 10.11 -18.04
CA SER A 165 7.55 9.13 -17.19
C SER A 165 8.22 7.76 -17.35
N PHE A 166 8.28 6.98 -16.26
CA PHE A 166 8.79 5.61 -16.27
C PHE A 166 8.15 4.74 -17.39
N LEU A 167 6.92 5.06 -17.80
CA LEU A 167 6.22 4.45 -18.92
C LEU A 167 6.77 4.85 -20.30
N GLU A 168 7.30 6.07 -20.44
CA GLU A 168 7.94 6.57 -21.66
C GLU A 168 9.34 5.95 -21.82
N ARG A 169 10.10 5.82 -20.71
CA ARG A 169 11.40 5.12 -20.71
C ARG A 169 11.29 3.64 -21.10
N ARG A 170 10.19 2.96 -20.78
CA ARG A 170 9.96 1.56 -21.20
C ARG A 170 9.68 1.41 -22.70
N LYS A 171 9.13 2.43 -23.36
CA LYS A 171 8.91 2.41 -24.81
C LYS A 171 10.22 2.61 -25.57
N GLU A 172 11.10 3.48 -25.11
CA GLU A 172 12.42 3.68 -25.73
C GLU A 172 13.29 2.41 -25.69
N ILE A 173 13.22 1.62 -24.61
CA ILE A 173 13.97 0.36 -24.49
C ILE A 173 13.46 -0.73 -25.45
N GLN A 174 12.23 -0.61 -25.97
CA GLN A 174 11.69 -1.56 -26.95
C GLN A 174 11.90 -1.13 -28.41
N GLU A 175 12.37 0.10 -28.65
CA GLU A 175 12.61 0.66 -29.99
C GLU A 175 14.10 0.75 -30.36
N VAL A 176 15.00 0.14 -29.56
CA VAL A 176 16.44 0.01 -29.84
C VAL A 176 16.83 -1.45 -30.08
#